data_AF-A0A8X6QWT0-F1
#
_entry.id   AF-A0A8X6QWT0-F1
#
_cell.length_a   1.000
_cell.length_b   1.000
_cell.length_c   1.000
_cell.angle_alpha   90.00
_cell.angle_beta   90.00
_cell.angle_gamma   90.00
#
_symmetry.space_group_name_H-M   'P 1'
#
loop_
_entity.id
_entity.type
_entity.pdbx_description
1 polymer ?
#
loop_
_entity_poly.entity_id
_entity_poly.type
_entity_poly.pdbx_seq_one_letter_code
_entity_poly.pdbx_strand_id
1 'polypeptide(L)'
;MKKTQEEMKANIVSMINTKIDVIADKVDKNEERLGEIEKNIEKNEERFGEITLEIGKLKEAVKVDISAEKSNFAKENIRKQEISQDQPNIAKPNIKISTCDGKISWQAYKTQFSIVANGNGWDPVTKARQLAASLRAEAADVLRTVPEEEQLNFEALAEALELRFGEKCLKDFSLLQLKSRQQRQSETLQDLVTDVVRLSHLAFADCPADVRDTLALQYFIDGVKDPEIQKTLRLAELKDLKSALVYGLKYEAVQQASRRDRHLVRGAGITNSDLSMADTLKEMRDILLSLNVKYNRNAQKTKVTCWRCGAEGHVQRNCQARQDQRAGNAPRTKAQEN
;
A
#
# COMPACT_ATOMS: atom_id res chain seq x y z
N MET A 1 1.87 -60.42 28.94
CA MET A 1 2.12 -59.63 27.71
C MET A 1 1.11 -59.91 26.59
N LYS A 2 0.81 -61.16 26.21
CA LYS A 2 -0.18 -61.43 25.13
C LYS A 2 -1.61 -60.99 25.48
N LYS A 3 -2.10 -61.32 26.68
CA LYS A 3 -3.44 -60.96 27.17
C LYS A 3 -3.70 -59.43 27.22
N THR A 4 -2.72 -58.66 27.70
CA THR A 4 -2.78 -57.19 27.75
C THR A 4 -2.77 -56.54 26.36
N GLN A 5 -2.16 -57.19 25.37
CA GLN A 5 -2.16 -56.72 23.98
C GLN A 5 -3.50 -57.01 23.29
N GLU A 6 -4.15 -58.13 23.61
CA GLU A 6 -5.49 -58.48 23.11
C GLU A 6 -6.56 -57.54 23.68
N GLU A 7 -6.49 -57.21 24.97
CA GLU A 7 -7.38 -56.23 25.61
C GLU A 7 -7.24 -54.83 24.98
N MET A 8 -6.01 -54.39 24.70
CA MET A 8 -5.75 -53.12 24.02
C MET A 8 -6.28 -53.11 22.57
N LYS A 9 -6.13 -54.22 21.84
CA LYS A 9 -6.71 -54.38 20.50
C LYS A 9 -8.23 -54.34 20.54
N ALA A 10 -8.87 -55.01 21.49
CA ALA A 10 -10.32 -55.01 21.65
C ALA A 10 -10.86 -53.61 21.97
N ASN A 11 -10.18 -52.85 22.84
CA ASN A 11 -10.54 -51.46 23.14
C ASN A 11 -10.41 -50.54 21.92
N ILE A 12 -9.33 -50.68 21.13
CA ILE A 12 -9.14 -49.91 19.90
C ILE A 12 -10.24 -50.23 18.89
N VAL A 13 -10.57 -51.51 18.70
CA VAL A 13 -11.66 -51.94 17.80
C VAL A 13 -13.01 -51.38 18.26
N SER A 14 -13.30 -51.39 19.56
CA SER A 14 -14.51 -50.78 20.12
C SER A 14 -14.58 -49.26 19.88
N MET A 15 -13.47 -48.54 20.09
CA MET A 15 -13.39 -47.10 19.80
C MET A 15 -13.52 -46.79 18.30
N ILE A 16 -13.03 -47.66 17.43
CA ILE A 16 -13.17 -47.50 15.98
C ILE A 16 -14.63 -47.73 15.58
N ASN A 17 -15.26 -48.81 16.06
CA ASN A 17 -16.65 -49.13 15.74
C ASN A 17 -17.59 -48.00 16.18
N THR A 18 -17.45 -47.51 17.42
CA THR A 18 -18.26 -46.38 17.90
C THR A 18 -18.07 -45.11 17.07
N LYS A 19 -16.85 -44.84 16.56
CA LYS A 19 -16.62 -43.73 15.64
C LYS A 19 -17.21 -43.96 14.26
N ILE A 20 -17.20 -45.20 13.76
CA ILE A 20 -17.84 -45.57 12.50
C ILE A 20 -19.35 -45.34 12.61
N ASP A 21 -19.98 -45.76 13.70
CA ASP A 21 -21.42 -45.56 13.93
C ASP A 21 -21.77 -44.06 13.94
N VAL A 22 -20.98 -43.24 14.65
CA VAL A 22 -21.18 -41.78 14.68
C VAL A 22 -20.97 -41.13 13.30
N ILE A 23 -20.07 -41.67 12.48
CA ILE A 23 -19.85 -41.19 11.11
C ILE A 23 -21.03 -41.59 10.21
N ALA A 24 -21.53 -42.82 10.33
CA ALA A 24 -22.70 -43.29 9.60
C ALA A 24 -23.92 -42.40 9.88
N ASP A 25 -24.23 -42.14 11.16
CA ASP A 25 -25.32 -41.24 11.56
C ASP A 25 -25.19 -39.82 10.97
N LYS A 26 -23.95 -39.33 10.82
CA LYS A 26 -23.68 -38.02 10.22
C LYS A 26 -23.81 -38.03 8.70
N VAL A 27 -23.47 -39.14 8.05
CA VAL A 27 -23.65 -39.32 6.61
C VAL A 27 -25.14 -39.34 6.30
N ASP A 28 -25.93 -40.12 7.02
CA ASP A 28 -27.39 -40.21 6.83
C ASP A 28 -28.06 -38.83 6.98
N LYS A 29 -27.69 -38.06 8.02
CA LYS A 29 -28.18 -36.68 8.22
C LYS A 29 -27.76 -35.73 7.11
N ASN A 30 -26.58 -35.93 6.51
CA ASN A 30 -26.13 -35.10 5.40
C ASN A 30 -26.85 -35.46 4.10
N GLU A 31 -27.15 -36.74 3.87
CA GLU A 31 -27.95 -37.20 2.73
C GLU A 31 -29.37 -36.61 2.78
N GLU A 32 -30.00 -36.59 3.96
CA GLU A 32 -31.32 -35.95 4.14
C GLU A 32 -31.27 -34.44 3.81
N ARG A 33 -30.25 -33.73 4.30
CA ARG A 33 -30.05 -32.30 4.01
C ARG A 33 -29.77 -32.03 2.53
N LEU A 34 -29.05 -32.92 1.85
CA LEU A 34 -28.81 -32.81 0.41
C LEU A 34 -30.12 -32.96 -0.37
N GLY A 35 -30.97 -33.92 -0.01
CA GLY A 35 -32.30 -34.06 -0.63
C GLY A 35 -33.19 -32.82 -0.46
N GLU A 36 -33.14 -32.16 0.70
CA GLU A 36 -33.87 -30.91 0.92
C GLU A 36 -33.32 -29.74 0.08
N ILE A 37 -32.00 -29.68 -0.11
CA ILE A 37 -31.35 -28.70 -0.99
C ILE A 37 -31.73 -28.94 -2.45
N GLU A 38 -31.70 -30.18 -2.93
CA GLU A 38 -32.08 -30.54 -4.31
C GLU A 38 -33.52 -30.12 -4.61
N LYS A 39 -34.45 -30.39 -3.69
CA LYS A 39 -35.84 -29.95 -3.82
C LYS A 39 -35.99 -28.42 -3.88
N ASN A 40 -35.19 -27.69 -3.09
CA ASN A 40 -35.20 -26.23 -3.12
C ASN A 40 -34.59 -25.66 -4.40
N ILE A 41 -33.59 -26.34 -4.98
CA ILE A 41 -33.01 -25.99 -6.28
C ILE A 41 -34.05 -26.15 -7.37
N GLU A 42 -34.72 -27.30 -7.44
CA GLU A 42 -35.78 -27.58 -8.42
C GLU A 42 -36.89 -26.52 -8.37
N LYS A 43 -37.39 -26.20 -7.16
CA LYS A 43 -38.39 -25.14 -6.98
C LYS A 43 -37.89 -23.75 -7.40
N ASN A 44 -36.60 -23.45 -7.23
CA ASN A 44 -36.05 -22.18 -7.67
C ASN A 44 -35.89 -22.12 -9.19
N GLU A 45 -35.51 -23.22 -9.84
CA GLU A 45 -35.43 -23.32 -11.30
C GLU A 45 -36.79 -23.05 -11.96
N GLU A 46 -37.89 -23.59 -11.40
CA GLU A 46 -39.25 -23.28 -11.84
C GLU A 46 -39.56 -21.78 -11.76
N ARG A 47 -39.25 -21.14 -10.61
CA ARG A 47 -39.45 -19.69 -10.42
C ARG A 47 -38.60 -18.85 -11.37
N PHE A 48 -37.36 -19.26 -11.65
CA PHE A 48 -36.52 -18.58 -12.63
C PHE A 48 -37.10 -18.70 -14.05
N GLY A 49 -37.71 -19.83 -14.38
CA GLY A 49 -38.45 -20.02 -15.63
C GLY A 49 -39.61 -19.04 -15.77
N GLU A 50 -40.43 -18.88 -14.73
CA GLU A 50 -41.54 -17.92 -14.71
C GLU A 50 -41.06 -16.47 -14.88
N ILE A 51 -40.03 -16.06 -14.14
CA ILE A 51 -39.44 -14.71 -14.26
C ILE A 51 -38.92 -14.47 -15.67
N THR A 52 -38.27 -15.46 -16.28
CA THR A 52 -37.74 -15.35 -17.66
C THR A 52 -38.87 -15.11 -18.67
N LEU A 53 -40.00 -15.79 -18.50
CA LEU A 53 -41.20 -15.58 -19.33
C LEU A 53 -41.80 -14.18 -19.13
N GLU A 54 -41.87 -13.69 -17.89
CA GLU A 54 -42.36 -12.32 -17.61
C GLU A 54 -41.45 -11.25 -18.21
N ILE A 55 -40.13 -11.40 -18.09
CA ILE A 55 -39.16 -10.49 -18.71
C ILE A 55 -39.34 -10.48 -20.24
N GLY A 56 -39.59 -11.64 -20.85
CA GLY A 56 -39.88 -11.73 -22.29
C GLY A 56 -41.12 -10.92 -22.70
N LYS A 57 -42.21 -11.03 -21.93
CA LYS A 57 -43.45 -10.26 -22.17
C LYS A 57 -43.22 -8.76 -22.01
N LEU A 58 -42.53 -8.34 -20.95
CA LEU A 58 -42.20 -6.92 -20.73
C LEU A 58 -41.31 -6.37 -21.83
N LYS A 59 -40.34 -7.14 -22.32
CA LYS A 59 -39.45 -6.73 -23.41
C LYS A 59 -40.21 -6.46 -24.71
N GLU A 60 -41.16 -7.32 -25.06
CA GLU A 60 -42.01 -7.10 -26.25
C GLU A 60 -42.97 -5.92 -26.05
N ALA A 61 -43.59 -5.76 -24.87
CA ALA A 61 -44.43 -4.59 -24.57
C ALA A 61 -43.65 -3.27 -24.72
N VAL A 62 -42.47 -3.18 -24.11
CA VAL A 62 -41.59 -2.00 -24.21
C VAL A 62 -41.17 -1.72 -25.65
N LYS A 63 -40.91 -2.76 -26.45
CA LYS A 63 -40.57 -2.60 -27.87
C LYS A 63 -41.72 -1.99 -28.68
N VAL A 64 -42.96 -2.42 -28.40
CA VAL A 64 -44.16 -1.85 -29.02
C VAL A 64 -44.33 -0.39 -28.60
N ASP A 65 -44.21 -0.07 -27.31
CA ASP A 65 -44.36 1.29 -26.80
C ASP A 65 -43.29 2.25 -27.38
N ILE A 66 -42.03 1.82 -27.44
CA ILE A 66 -40.95 2.59 -28.08
C ILE A 66 -41.25 2.82 -29.57
N SER A 67 -41.83 1.84 -30.27
CA SER A 67 -42.17 1.99 -31.68
C SER A 67 -43.33 2.97 -31.91
N ALA A 68 -44.34 2.95 -31.02
CA ALA A 68 -45.46 3.88 -31.03
C ALA A 68 -45.00 5.31 -30.73
N GLU A 69 -44.12 5.49 -29.73
CA GLU A 69 -43.60 6.79 -29.34
C GLU A 69 -42.68 7.38 -30.42
N LYS A 70 -41.87 6.55 -31.09
CA LYS A 70 -41.08 6.97 -32.26
C LYS A 70 -41.96 7.43 -33.42
N SER A 71 -43.09 6.76 -33.66
CA SER A 71 -44.06 7.13 -34.70
C SER A 71 -44.78 8.44 -34.36
N ASN A 72 -45.18 8.63 -33.09
CA ASN A 72 -45.78 9.88 -32.61
C ASN A 72 -44.79 11.04 -32.67
N PHE A 73 -43.53 10.82 -32.26
CA PHE A 73 -42.47 11.82 -32.38
C PHE A 73 -42.21 12.22 -33.84
N ALA A 74 -42.23 11.27 -34.78
CA ALA A 74 -42.10 11.56 -36.20
C ALA A 74 -43.27 12.44 -36.71
N LYS A 75 -44.51 12.13 -36.34
CA LYS A 75 -45.70 12.93 -36.70
C LYS A 75 -45.69 14.33 -36.09
N GLU A 76 -45.31 14.44 -34.82
CA GLU A 76 -45.16 15.71 -34.08
C GLU A 76 -44.08 16.60 -34.73
N ASN A 77 -42.96 16.00 -35.15
CA ASN A 77 -41.86 16.73 -35.75
C ASN A 77 -42.18 17.21 -37.18
N ILE A 78 -42.92 16.42 -37.97
CA ILE A 78 -43.46 16.83 -39.27
C ILE A 78 -44.41 18.04 -39.09
N ARG A 79 -45.32 17.98 -38.10
CA ARG A 79 -46.24 19.09 -37.81
C ARG A 79 -45.51 20.37 -37.35
N LYS A 80 -44.44 20.24 -36.57
CA LYS A 80 -43.60 21.39 -36.14
C LYS A 80 -42.75 21.96 -37.29
N GLN A 81 -42.33 21.14 -38.25
CA GLN A 81 -41.66 21.60 -39.47
C GLN A 81 -42.60 22.38 -40.39
N GLU A 82 -43.87 21.95 -40.53
CA GLU A 82 -44.87 22.67 -41.33
C GLU A 82 -45.26 24.03 -40.71
N ILE A 83 -45.28 24.15 -39.37
CA ILE A 83 -45.54 25.42 -38.65
C ILE A 83 -44.34 26.40 -38.73
N SER A 84 -43.12 25.90 -39.00
CA SER A 84 -41.89 26.72 -39.03
C SER A 84 -41.56 27.34 -40.40
N GLN A 85 -42.36 27.07 -41.44
CA GLN A 85 -42.13 27.66 -42.77
C GLN A 85 -42.53 29.14 -42.87
N ASP A 86 -43.23 29.70 -41.88
CA ASP A 86 -43.75 31.08 -41.88
C ASP A 86 -43.10 32.04 -40.85
N GLN A 87 -41.93 31.71 -40.26
CA GLN A 87 -41.21 32.65 -39.39
C GLN A 87 -39.87 33.15 -39.97
N PRO A 88 -39.54 34.44 -39.75
CA PRO A 88 -38.34 35.05 -40.30
C PRO A 88 -37.07 34.44 -39.68
N ASN A 89 -36.06 34.29 -40.53
CA ASN A 89 -34.76 33.65 -40.30
C ASN A 89 -33.99 34.29 -39.12
N ILE A 90 -34.22 33.79 -37.90
CA ILE A 90 -33.40 34.14 -36.73
C ILE A 90 -32.16 33.25 -36.76
N ALA A 91 -30.99 33.88 -36.89
CA ALA A 91 -29.69 33.20 -36.92
C ALA A 91 -29.50 32.29 -35.70
N LYS A 92 -29.22 31.01 -35.95
CA LYS A 92 -28.94 30.01 -34.92
C LYS A 92 -27.74 30.43 -34.06
N PRO A 93 -27.77 30.29 -32.72
CA PRO A 93 -26.63 30.58 -31.88
C PRO A 93 -25.46 29.66 -32.26
N ASN A 94 -24.26 30.23 -32.42
CA ASN A 94 -23.04 29.48 -32.69
C ASN A 94 -22.26 29.30 -31.37
N ILE A 95 -22.75 28.42 -30.51
CA ILE A 95 -22.09 28.13 -29.24
C ILE A 95 -20.86 27.27 -29.54
N LYS A 96 -19.67 27.80 -29.24
CA LYS A 96 -18.40 27.10 -29.43
C LYS A 96 -18.25 25.95 -28.42
N ILE A 97 -17.79 24.81 -28.90
CA ILE A 97 -17.49 23.65 -28.05
C ILE A 97 -16.08 23.76 -27.46
N SER A 98 -15.91 23.22 -26.25
CA SER A 98 -14.62 23.12 -25.57
C SER A 98 -13.72 22.06 -26.23
N THR A 99 -12.40 22.19 -26.12
CA THR A 99 -11.48 21.16 -26.63
C THR A 99 -11.40 19.97 -25.69
N CYS A 100 -11.35 18.77 -26.26
CA CYS A 100 -11.14 17.53 -25.51
C CYS A 100 -9.65 17.15 -25.57
N ASP A 101 -8.92 17.44 -24.50
CA ASP A 101 -7.47 17.17 -24.40
C ASP A 101 -7.14 15.93 -23.53
N GLY A 102 -8.16 15.15 -23.11
CA GLY A 102 -8.01 13.99 -22.21
C GLY A 102 -7.85 14.32 -20.72
N LYS A 103 -7.78 15.61 -20.35
CA LYS A 103 -7.64 16.07 -18.94
C LYS A 103 -8.95 16.13 -18.17
N ILE A 104 -10.06 16.34 -18.87
CA ILE A 104 -11.42 16.38 -18.32
C ILE A 104 -12.02 14.98 -18.52
N SER A 105 -12.80 14.49 -17.56
CA SER A 105 -13.43 13.18 -17.69
C SER A 105 -14.30 13.12 -18.95
N TRP A 106 -14.25 11.98 -19.65
CA TRP A 106 -15.03 11.77 -20.87
C TRP A 106 -16.53 12.03 -20.64
N GLN A 107 -17.09 11.61 -19.49
CA GLN A 107 -18.49 11.83 -19.15
C GLN A 107 -18.85 13.32 -18.95
N ALA A 108 -17.99 14.09 -18.29
CA ALA A 108 -18.20 15.53 -18.14
C ALA A 108 -18.16 16.24 -19.49
N TYR A 109 -17.22 15.85 -20.35
CA TYR A 109 -17.13 16.36 -21.72
C TYR A 109 -18.35 15.95 -22.57
N LYS A 110 -18.76 14.68 -22.53
CA LYS A 110 -19.94 14.14 -23.25
C LYS A 110 -21.23 14.85 -22.86
N THR A 111 -21.36 15.22 -21.58
CA THR A 111 -22.49 16.02 -21.06
C THR A 111 -22.47 17.44 -21.63
N GLN A 112 -21.32 18.13 -21.53
CA GLN A 112 -21.17 19.47 -22.09
C GLN A 112 -21.40 19.50 -23.61
N PHE A 113 -20.85 18.51 -24.32
CA PHE A 113 -21.02 18.32 -25.75
C PHE A 113 -22.50 18.13 -26.12
N SER A 114 -23.23 17.29 -25.39
CA SER A 114 -24.67 17.07 -25.60
C SER A 114 -25.50 18.34 -25.43
N ILE A 115 -25.18 19.16 -24.42
CA ILE A 115 -25.87 20.44 -24.18
C ILE A 115 -25.65 21.41 -25.36
N VAL A 116 -24.41 21.54 -25.83
CA VAL A 116 -24.05 22.42 -26.97
C VAL A 116 -24.67 21.91 -28.27
N ALA A 117 -24.62 20.60 -28.51
CA ALA A 117 -25.18 19.98 -29.70
C ALA A 117 -26.71 20.14 -29.78
N ASN A 118 -27.39 20.07 -28.64
CA ASN A 118 -28.83 20.34 -28.56
C ASN A 118 -29.15 21.83 -28.75
N GLY A 119 -28.38 22.73 -28.14
CA GLY A 119 -28.55 24.18 -28.30
C GLY A 119 -28.32 24.68 -29.72
N ASN A 120 -27.41 24.05 -30.46
CA ASN A 120 -27.11 24.38 -31.85
C ASN A 120 -27.95 23.59 -32.87
N GLY A 121 -28.76 22.62 -32.42
CA GLY A 121 -29.58 21.77 -33.28
C GLY A 121 -28.76 20.93 -34.27
N TRP A 122 -27.64 20.36 -33.83
CA TRP A 122 -26.77 19.56 -34.69
C TRP A 122 -27.40 18.21 -35.05
N ASP A 123 -27.34 17.85 -36.33
CA ASP A 123 -27.67 16.51 -36.80
C ASP A 123 -26.57 15.51 -36.40
N PRO A 124 -26.85 14.20 -36.38
CA PRO A 124 -25.88 13.18 -35.94
C PRO A 124 -24.54 13.24 -36.69
N VAL A 125 -24.56 13.59 -37.98
CA VAL A 125 -23.36 13.72 -38.81
C VAL A 125 -22.54 14.96 -38.41
N THR A 126 -23.17 16.11 -38.16
CA THR A 126 -22.45 17.29 -37.65
C THR A 126 -21.94 17.07 -36.24
N LYS A 127 -22.67 16.33 -35.39
CA LYS A 127 -22.17 15.94 -34.06
C LYS A 127 -20.87 15.15 -34.19
N ALA A 128 -20.80 14.13 -35.06
CA ALA A 128 -19.59 13.35 -35.25
C ALA A 128 -18.42 14.21 -35.77
N ARG A 129 -18.65 15.06 -36.77
CA ARG A 129 -17.62 15.97 -37.30
C ARG A 129 -17.11 16.96 -36.27
N GLN A 130 -18.00 17.55 -35.48
CA GLN A 130 -17.63 18.50 -34.42
C GLN A 130 -16.92 17.79 -33.26
N LEU A 131 -17.33 16.56 -32.93
CA LEU A 131 -16.62 15.73 -31.96
C LEU A 131 -15.19 15.46 -32.47
N ALA A 132 -15.02 14.96 -33.68
CA ALA A 132 -13.70 14.71 -34.27
C ALA A 132 -12.83 15.97 -34.32
N ALA A 133 -13.39 17.13 -34.69
CA ALA A 133 -12.68 18.40 -34.74
C ALA A 133 -12.31 18.96 -33.34
N SER A 134 -13.04 18.57 -32.30
CA SER A 134 -12.80 19.00 -30.92
C SER A 134 -11.72 18.19 -30.19
N LEU A 135 -11.37 16.99 -30.69
CA LEU A 135 -10.33 16.13 -30.11
C LEU A 135 -8.95 16.72 -30.33
N ARG A 136 -8.14 16.78 -29.27
CA ARG A 136 -6.75 17.21 -29.34
C ARG A 136 -5.85 16.34 -28.47
N ALA A 137 -4.55 16.45 -28.72
CA ALA A 137 -3.50 15.72 -27.99
C ALA A 137 -3.82 14.22 -27.89
N GLU A 138 -3.86 13.66 -26.68
CA GLU A 138 -4.05 12.24 -26.45
C GLU A 138 -5.44 11.72 -26.88
N ALA A 139 -6.44 12.60 -26.94
CA ALA A 139 -7.78 12.25 -27.39
C ALA A 139 -7.84 12.15 -28.94
N ALA A 140 -6.95 12.83 -29.66
CA ALA A 140 -6.87 12.75 -31.11
C ALA A 140 -6.33 11.38 -31.59
N ASP A 141 -5.55 10.67 -30.75
CA ASP A 141 -5.08 9.32 -31.06
C ASP A 141 -6.23 8.32 -31.27
N VAL A 142 -7.41 8.59 -30.70
CA VAL A 142 -8.61 7.76 -30.89
C VAL A 142 -9.09 7.77 -32.34
N LEU A 143 -8.87 8.87 -33.07
CA LEU A 143 -9.20 8.95 -34.50
C LEU A 143 -8.36 7.98 -35.33
N ARG A 144 -7.15 7.61 -34.88
CA ARG A 144 -6.31 6.61 -35.56
C ARG A 144 -6.80 5.17 -35.30
N THR A 145 -7.49 4.94 -34.19
CA THR A 145 -7.99 3.61 -33.82
C THR A 145 -9.33 3.26 -34.46
N VAL A 146 -10.10 4.27 -34.87
CA VAL A 146 -11.41 4.10 -35.50
C VAL A 146 -11.27 4.13 -37.03
N PRO A 147 -11.84 3.17 -37.78
CA PRO A 147 -11.78 3.15 -39.24
C PRO A 147 -12.44 4.40 -39.84
N GLU A 148 -11.91 4.91 -40.97
CA GLU A 148 -12.34 6.18 -41.58
C GLU A 148 -13.85 6.25 -41.88
N GLU A 149 -14.46 5.11 -42.19
CA GLU A 149 -15.90 4.97 -42.46
C GLU A 149 -16.76 5.24 -41.21
N GLU A 150 -16.22 4.96 -40.01
CA GLU A 150 -16.91 5.14 -38.72
C GLU A 150 -16.52 6.44 -38.01
N GLN A 151 -15.52 7.19 -38.51
CA GLN A 151 -15.13 8.50 -37.96
C GLN A 151 -16.21 9.58 -38.15
N LEU A 152 -17.22 9.32 -38.98
CA LEU A 152 -18.41 10.15 -39.13
C LEU A 152 -19.61 9.64 -38.34
N ASN A 153 -19.44 8.58 -37.56
CA ASN A 153 -20.44 8.07 -36.63
C ASN A 153 -20.13 8.53 -35.21
N PHE A 154 -21.07 9.27 -34.61
CA PHE A 154 -20.93 9.76 -33.24
C PHE A 154 -20.84 8.62 -32.22
N GLU A 155 -21.59 7.53 -32.42
CA GLU A 155 -21.63 6.40 -31.47
C GLU A 155 -20.30 5.65 -31.43
N ALA A 156 -19.72 5.35 -32.60
CA ALA A 156 -18.42 4.67 -32.70
C ALA A 156 -17.29 5.51 -32.08
N LEU A 157 -17.25 6.82 -32.35
CA LEU A 157 -16.29 7.74 -31.73
C LEU A 157 -16.49 7.83 -30.21
N ALA A 158 -17.73 7.91 -29.76
CA ALA A 158 -18.06 7.98 -28.35
C ALA A 158 -17.67 6.70 -27.60
N GLU A 159 -17.90 5.53 -28.20
CA GLU A 159 -17.52 4.23 -27.64
C GLU A 159 -15.99 4.08 -27.56
N ALA A 160 -15.26 4.47 -28.60
CA ALA A 160 -13.80 4.42 -28.58
C ALA A 160 -13.21 5.37 -27.52
N LEU A 161 -13.80 6.56 -27.34
CA LEU A 161 -13.44 7.50 -26.27
C LEU A 161 -13.84 6.95 -24.89
N GLU A 162 -14.96 6.26 -24.78
CA GLU A 162 -15.42 5.62 -23.54
C GLU A 162 -14.56 4.40 -23.17
N LEU A 163 -14.02 3.68 -24.14
CA LEU A 163 -13.08 2.58 -23.88
C LEU A 163 -11.74 3.12 -23.36
N ARG A 164 -11.23 4.20 -23.96
CA ARG A 164 -9.89 4.74 -23.62
C ARG A 164 -9.91 5.67 -22.40
N PHE A 165 -10.98 6.44 -22.22
CA PHE A 165 -11.12 7.48 -21.20
C PHE A 165 -12.36 7.32 -20.32
N GLY A 166 -13.07 6.19 -20.42
CA GLY A 166 -14.26 5.93 -19.60
C GLY A 166 -13.94 5.72 -18.12
N GLU A 167 -14.98 5.91 -17.31
CA GLU A 167 -14.87 5.92 -15.85
C GLU A 167 -14.39 4.60 -15.27
N LYS A 168 -14.70 3.45 -15.91
CA LYS A 168 -14.27 2.15 -15.42
C LYS A 168 -12.75 1.97 -15.51
N CYS A 169 -12.16 2.27 -16.67
CA CYS A 169 -10.72 2.26 -16.85
C CYS A 169 -10.05 3.31 -15.96
N LEU A 170 -10.67 4.50 -15.79
CA LEU A 170 -10.16 5.54 -14.89
C LEU A 170 -10.21 5.11 -13.42
N LYS A 171 -11.25 4.40 -12.96
CA LYS A 171 -11.37 3.87 -11.59
C LYS A 171 -10.26 2.86 -11.30
N ASP A 172 -10.11 1.84 -12.16
CA ASP A 172 -9.10 0.79 -12.00
C ASP A 172 -7.67 1.36 -12.07
N PHE A 173 -7.44 2.26 -13.03
CA PHE A 173 -6.16 2.95 -13.17
C PHE A 173 -5.85 3.83 -11.96
N SER A 174 -6.82 4.62 -11.48
CA SER A 174 -6.64 5.48 -10.30
C SER A 174 -6.39 4.66 -9.04
N LEU A 175 -7.04 3.49 -8.90
CA LEU A 175 -6.79 2.57 -7.79
C LEU A 175 -5.37 2.01 -7.83
N LEU A 176 -4.86 1.64 -9.01
CA LEU A 176 -3.48 1.19 -9.18
C LEU A 176 -2.47 2.30 -8.91
N GLN A 177 -2.75 3.53 -9.38
CA GLN A 177 -1.94 4.70 -9.06
C GLN A 177 -1.92 4.98 -7.55
N LEU A 178 -3.06 4.87 -6.88
CA LEU A 178 -3.18 5.07 -5.44
C LEU A 178 -2.40 4.01 -4.65
N LYS A 179 -2.49 2.73 -5.04
CA LYS A 179 -1.75 1.64 -4.41
C LYS A 179 -0.23 1.74 -4.59
N SER A 180 0.22 2.25 -5.73
CA SER A 180 1.65 2.47 -6.02
C SER A 180 2.15 3.84 -5.54
N ARG A 181 1.29 4.65 -4.92
CA ARG A 181 1.63 6.02 -4.58
C ARG A 181 2.60 6.08 -3.41
N GLN A 182 3.73 6.74 -3.63
CA GLN A 182 4.77 6.99 -2.64
C GLN A 182 5.29 8.43 -2.79
N GLN A 183 5.67 9.07 -1.69
CA GLN A 183 6.20 10.43 -1.67
C GLN A 183 7.52 10.51 -2.45
N ARG A 184 7.62 11.44 -3.41
CA ARG A 184 8.84 11.66 -4.18
C ARG A 184 9.88 12.43 -3.36
N GLN A 185 11.15 12.40 -3.81
CA GLN A 185 12.26 13.02 -3.06
C GLN A 185 12.12 14.53 -2.83
N SER A 186 11.49 15.24 -3.77
CA SER A 186 11.28 16.68 -3.75
C SER A 186 9.83 17.07 -3.43
N GLU A 187 8.98 16.11 -3.07
CA GLU A 187 7.56 16.32 -2.88
C GLU A 187 7.22 16.59 -1.41
N THR A 188 6.39 17.59 -1.15
CA THR A 188 5.94 17.90 0.21
C THR A 188 4.84 16.94 0.68
N LEU A 189 4.66 16.82 1.99
CA LEU A 189 3.53 16.04 2.54
C LEU A 189 2.18 16.59 2.07
N GLN A 190 2.07 17.90 1.81
CA GLN A 190 0.85 18.55 1.34
C GLN A 190 0.51 18.15 -0.10
N ASP A 191 1.52 18.09 -0.98
CA ASP A 191 1.36 17.64 -2.36
C ASP A 191 0.92 16.18 -2.41
N LEU A 192 1.54 15.33 -1.58
CA LEU A 192 1.17 13.92 -1.45
C LEU A 192 -0.29 13.78 -1.00
N VAL A 193 -0.71 14.47 0.06
CA VAL A 193 -2.10 14.44 0.54
C VAL A 193 -3.06 14.86 -0.57
N THR A 194 -2.76 15.95 -1.27
CA THR A 194 -3.64 16.48 -2.31
C THR A 194 -3.85 15.47 -3.43
N ASP A 195 -2.77 14.81 -3.85
CA ASP A 195 -2.85 13.79 -4.90
C ASP A 195 -3.53 12.50 -4.42
N VAL A 196 -3.27 12.06 -3.18
CA VAL A 196 -3.98 10.93 -2.56
C VAL A 196 -5.48 11.19 -2.49
N VAL A 197 -5.91 12.36 -2.02
CA VAL A 197 -7.32 12.76 -1.98
C VAL A 197 -7.93 12.69 -3.39
N ARG A 198 -7.25 13.30 -4.37
CA ARG A 198 -7.72 13.30 -5.77
C ARG A 198 -7.88 11.88 -6.30
N LEU A 199 -6.88 11.02 -6.12
CA LEU A 199 -6.90 9.62 -6.55
C LEU A 199 -7.97 8.80 -5.83
N SER A 200 -8.17 9.02 -4.52
CA SER A 200 -9.23 8.34 -3.76
C SER A 200 -10.63 8.73 -4.23
N HIS A 201 -10.85 10.00 -4.61
CA HIS A 201 -12.13 10.43 -5.20
C HIS A 201 -12.41 9.77 -6.55
N LEU A 202 -11.37 9.55 -7.36
CA LEU A 202 -11.50 8.89 -8.66
C LEU A 202 -11.65 7.37 -8.54
N ALA A 203 -10.89 6.73 -7.64
CA ALA A 203 -10.89 5.29 -7.44
C ALA A 203 -12.15 4.79 -6.70
N PHE A 204 -12.65 5.56 -5.73
CA PHE A 204 -13.76 5.17 -4.85
C PHE A 204 -14.97 6.11 -4.99
N ALA A 205 -15.35 6.43 -6.23
CA ALA A 205 -16.49 7.30 -6.51
C ALA A 205 -17.84 6.72 -6.02
N ASP A 206 -17.95 5.39 -5.97
CA ASP A 206 -19.18 4.68 -5.59
C ASP A 206 -19.29 4.43 -4.08
N CYS A 207 -18.23 4.74 -3.31
CA CYS A 207 -18.19 4.49 -1.87
C CYS A 207 -18.70 5.70 -1.07
N PRO A 208 -19.30 5.49 0.12
CA PRO A 208 -19.60 6.58 1.05
C PRO A 208 -18.35 7.40 1.39
N ALA A 209 -18.54 8.70 1.64
CA ALA A 209 -17.45 9.63 1.92
C ALA A 209 -16.57 9.17 3.10
N ASP A 210 -17.18 8.70 4.19
CA ASP A 210 -16.47 8.25 5.39
C ASP A 210 -15.50 7.08 5.11
N VAL A 211 -15.94 6.12 4.28
CA VAL A 211 -15.12 4.96 3.90
C VAL A 211 -13.97 5.40 3.01
N ARG A 212 -14.25 6.27 2.03
CA ARG A 212 -13.24 6.81 1.13
C ARG A 212 -12.17 7.61 1.89
N ASP A 213 -12.57 8.43 2.86
CA ASP A 213 -11.65 9.24 3.65
C ASP A 213 -10.77 8.39 4.57
N THR A 214 -11.33 7.31 5.13
CA THR A 214 -10.58 6.30 5.90
C THR A 214 -9.52 5.60 5.03
N LEU A 215 -9.91 5.19 3.81
CA LEU A 215 -8.97 4.60 2.85
C LEU A 215 -7.90 5.60 2.41
N ALA A 216 -8.28 6.85 2.12
CA ALA A 216 -7.35 7.91 1.75
C ALA A 216 -6.31 8.17 2.85
N LEU A 217 -6.73 8.15 4.13
CA LEU A 217 -5.84 8.25 5.27
C LEU A 217 -4.83 7.09 5.31
N GLN A 218 -5.29 5.85 5.13
CA GLN A 218 -4.42 4.68 5.10
C GLN A 218 -3.37 4.78 3.97
N TYR A 219 -3.82 5.10 2.75
CA TYR A 219 -2.92 5.27 1.60
C TYR A 219 -1.95 6.44 1.78
N PHE A 220 -2.36 7.53 2.44
CA PHE A 220 -1.45 8.61 2.78
C PHE A 220 -0.35 8.14 3.71
N ILE A 221 -0.69 7.47 4.82
CA ILE A 221 0.29 6.95 5.78
C ILE A 221 1.26 5.98 5.09
N ASP A 222 0.74 5.04 4.29
CA ASP A 222 1.54 4.07 3.56
C ASP A 222 2.40 4.73 2.46
N GLY A 223 1.98 5.88 1.93
CA GLY A 223 2.67 6.68 0.94
C GLY A 223 3.80 7.57 1.48
N VAL A 224 3.89 7.81 2.80
CA VAL A 224 4.94 8.66 3.39
C VAL A 224 6.31 8.00 3.27
N LYS A 225 7.31 8.74 2.77
CA LYS A 225 8.66 8.22 2.54
C LYS A 225 9.47 8.06 3.84
N ASP A 226 9.33 8.97 4.79
CA ASP A 226 10.09 8.90 6.06
C ASP A 226 9.49 7.80 6.96
N PRO A 227 10.24 6.72 7.26
CA PRO A 227 9.73 5.61 8.04
C PRO A 227 9.40 6.00 9.49
N GLU A 228 10.05 7.03 10.04
CA GLU A 228 9.76 7.50 11.40
C GLU A 228 8.47 8.34 11.43
N ILE A 229 8.24 9.18 10.43
CA ILE A 229 6.93 9.85 10.26
C ILE A 229 5.84 8.80 10.09
N GLN A 230 6.07 7.81 9.23
CA GLN A 230 5.10 6.75 8.99
C GLN A 230 4.76 5.94 10.26
N LYS A 231 5.77 5.52 11.04
CA LYS A 231 5.56 4.81 12.32
C LYS A 231 4.77 5.66 13.31
N THR A 232 5.14 6.93 13.47
CA THR A 232 4.46 7.83 14.41
C THR A 232 3.03 8.11 14.02
N LEU A 233 2.73 8.23 12.73
CA LEU A 233 1.36 8.35 12.21
C LEU A 233 0.52 7.10 12.50
N ARG A 234 1.08 5.89 12.32
CA ARG A 234 0.38 4.62 12.64
C ARG A 234 0.06 4.48 14.12
N LEU A 235 0.91 5.01 15.01
CA LEU A 235 0.71 4.98 16.46
C LEU A 235 -0.25 6.06 16.97
N ALA A 236 -0.46 7.14 16.21
CA ALA A 236 -1.21 8.32 16.66
C ALA A 236 -2.74 8.18 16.59
N GLU A 237 -3.27 6.99 16.24
CA GLU A 237 -4.72 6.69 16.14
C GLU A 237 -5.54 7.80 15.46
N LEU A 238 -5.08 8.21 14.28
CA LEU A 238 -5.67 9.34 13.56
C LEU A 238 -6.97 8.91 12.86
N LYS A 239 -8.00 9.76 12.95
CA LYS A 239 -9.30 9.55 12.29
C LYS A 239 -9.44 10.34 10.99
N ASP A 240 -8.75 11.48 10.90
CA ASP A 240 -8.88 12.41 9.78
C ASP A 240 -7.54 12.60 9.05
N LEU A 241 -7.63 12.69 7.73
CA LEU A 241 -6.49 13.00 6.86
C LEU A 241 -5.85 14.36 7.18
N LYS A 242 -6.66 15.36 7.55
CA LYS A 242 -6.16 16.68 7.97
C LYS A 242 -5.32 16.59 9.24
N SER A 243 -5.79 15.81 10.22
CA SER A 243 -5.08 15.59 11.48
C SER A 243 -3.75 14.87 11.24
N ALA A 244 -3.73 13.90 10.31
CA ALA A 244 -2.49 13.23 9.90
C ALA A 244 -1.48 14.17 9.24
N LEU A 245 -1.94 15.05 8.34
CA LEU A 245 -1.08 16.04 7.72
C LEU A 245 -0.47 16.99 8.75
N VAL A 246 -1.29 17.54 9.66
CA VAL A 246 -0.81 18.46 10.71
C VAL A 246 0.19 17.76 11.62
N TYR A 247 -0.05 16.49 11.97
CA TYR A 247 0.88 15.71 12.79
C TYR A 247 2.22 15.48 12.06
N GLY A 248 2.18 15.09 10.78
CA GLY A 248 3.39 14.92 9.96
C GLY A 248 4.20 16.21 9.85
N LEU A 249 3.54 17.35 9.60
CA LEU A 249 4.20 18.67 9.54
C LEU A 249 4.83 19.07 10.88
N LYS A 250 4.15 18.79 12.00
CA LYS A 250 4.73 19.00 13.35
C LYS A 250 5.98 18.16 13.55
N TYR A 251 5.96 16.90 13.13
CA TYR A 251 7.11 16.02 13.23
C TYR A 251 8.29 16.52 12.39
N GLU A 252 8.04 16.95 11.14
CA GLU A 252 9.07 17.56 10.29
C GLU A 252 9.70 18.79 10.94
N ALA A 253 8.88 19.67 11.55
CA ALA A 253 9.37 20.84 12.28
C ALA A 253 10.24 20.47 13.49
N VAL A 254 9.82 19.47 14.28
CA VAL A 254 10.59 18.96 15.42
C VAL A 254 11.91 18.34 14.97
N GLN A 255 11.91 17.59 13.87
CA GLN A 255 13.13 17.01 13.31
C GLN A 255 14.09 18.09 12.80
N GLN A 256 13.57 19.14 12.14
CA GLN A 256 14.39 20.26 11.70
C GLN A 256 15.01 21.01 12.90
N ALA A 257 14.24 21.25 13.97
CA ALA A 257 14.76 21.86 15.19
C ALA A 257 15.85 20.99 15.84
N SER A 258 15.62 19.67 15.94
CA SER A 258 16.59 18.71 16.50
C SER A 258 17.85 18.52 15.64
N ARG A 259 17.79 18.87 14.34
CA ARG A 259 18.95 18.91 13.45
C ARG A 259 19.74 20.20 13.60
N ARG A 260 19.08 21.33 13.89
CA ARG A 260 19.75 22.62 14.16
C ARG A 260 20.50 22.61 15.49
N ASP A 261 19.97 21.93 16.50
CA ASP A 261 20.62 21.77 17.81
C ASP A 261 21.82 20.81 17.75
N ARG A 262 21.86 19.93 16.74
CA ARG A 262 23.05 19.15 16.37
C ARG A 262 24.00 19.99 15.53
N HIS A 263 24.58 21.03 16.12
CA HIS A 263 25.84 21.55 15.60
C HIS A 263 26.84 20.39 15.53
N LEU A 264 27.42 20.19 14.34
CA LEU A 264 28.40 19.15 14.04
C LEU A 264 29.58 19.24 15.01
N VAL A 265 29.54 18.48 16.10
CA VAL A 265 30.79 17.99 16.70
C VAL A 265 31.37 17.08 15.63
N ARG A 266 32.48 17.52 15.03
CA ARG A 266 33.28 16.74 14.10
C ARG A 266 33.81 15.51 14.84
N GLY A 267 33.01 14.44 14.87
CA GLY A 267 33.32 13.20 15.57
C GLY A 267 32.49 12.07 14.99
N ALA A 268 33.13 11.28 14.14
CA ALA A 268 32.71 9.98 13.59
C ALA A 268 31.31 9.94 12.94
N GLY A 269 31.30 9.90 11.61
CA GLY A 269 30.09 9.64 10.83
C GLY A 269 29.51 8.26 11.17
N ILE A 270 28.27 8.24 11.66
CA ILE A 270 27.41 7.07 11.61
C ILE A 270 26.41 7.36 10.49
N THR A 271 26.79 6.99 9.27
CA THR A 271 25.83 6.77 8.21
C THR A 271 25.16 5.43 8.49
N ASN A 272 23.84 5.45 8.67
CA ASN A 272 22.99 4.27 8.68
C ASN A 272 22.96 3.62 7.29
N SER A 273 24.04 2.93 6.95
CA SER A 273 24.11 1.96 5.86
C SER A 273 24.91 0.78 6.38
N ASP A 274 24.25 -0.37 6.49
CA ASP A 274 24.79 -1.72 6.51
C ASP A 274 26.30 -1.79 6.80
N LEU A 275 26.69 -1.58 8.07
CA LEU A 275 28.04 -1.88 8.51
C LEU A 275 28.18 -3.39 8.44
N SER A 276 28.79 -3.85 7.35
CA SER A 276 29.16 -5.24 7.12
C SER A 276 29.81 -5.80 8.37
N MET A 277 29.43 -7.02 8.75
CA MET A 277 29.98 -7.73 9.91
C MET A 277 31.53 -7.74 9.94
N ALA A 278 32.15 -7.59 8.76
CA ALA A 278 33.59 -7.43 8.59
C ALA A 278 34.16 -6.18 9.30
N ASP A 279 33.47 -5.04 9.29
CA ASP A 279 33.95 -3.79 9.88
C ASP A 279 33.86 -3.84 11.41
N THR A 280 32.78 -4.41 11.95
CA THR A 280 32.64 -4.67 13.39
C THR A 280 33.70 -5.65 13.91
N LEU A 281 34.05 -6.66 13.12
CA LEU A 281 35.11 -7.62 13.46
C LEU A 281 36.51 -6.99 13.40
N LYS A 282 36.70 -5.98 12.56
CA LYS A 282 37.95 -5.23 12.44
C LYS A 282 38.15 -4.32 13.65
N GLU A 283 37.11 -3.60 14.08
CA GLU A 283 37.14 -2.81 15.31
C GLU A 283 37.34 -3.68 16.56
N MET A 284 36.67 -4.82 16.64
CA MET A 284 36.89 -5.78 17.75
C MET A 284 38.33 -6.30 17.78
N ARG A 285 38.93 -6.59 16.61
CA ARG A 285 40.33 -6.99 16.51
C ARG A 285 41.27 -5.89 16.98
N ASP A 286 41.04 -4.64 16.59
CA ASP A 286 41.88 -3.51 16.98
C ASP A 286 41.77 -3.23 18.50
N ILE A 287 40.57 -3.40 19.08
CA ILE A 287 40.37 -3.33 20.53
C ILE A 287 41.15 -4.45 21.23
N LEU A 288 41.06 -5.69 20.75
CA LEU A 288 41.81 -6.83 21.32
C LEU A 288 43.34 -6.64 21.23
N LEU A 289 43.83 -6.10 20.11
CA LEU A 289 45.25 -5.76 19.95
C LEU A 289 45.67 -4.65 20.92
N SER A 290 44.84 -3.63 21.11
CA SER A 290 45.13 -2.53 22.04
C SER A 290 45.14 -2.99 23.52
N LEU A 291 44.29 -3.96 23.87
CA LEU A 291 44.26 -4.58 25.19
C LEU A 291 45.48 -5.48 25.40
N ASN A 292 45.91 -6.22 24.38
CA ASN A 292 47.12 -7.04 24.44
C ASN A 292 48.39 -6.18 24.59
N VAL A 293 48.48 -5.03 23.93
CA VAL A 293 49.60 -4.07 24.10
C VAL A 293 49.63 -3.50 25.53
N LYS A 294 48.48 -3.21 26.14
CA LYS A 294 48.40 -2.75 27.53
C LYS A 294 48.79 -3.86 28.52
N TYR A 295 48.38 -5.09 28.28
CA TYR A 295 48.72 -6.24 29.12
C TYR A 295 50.21 -6.61 29.05
N ASN A 296 50.82 -6.47 27.85
CA ASN A 296 52.24 -6.80 27.63
C ASN A 296 53.21 -5.69 28.08
N ARG A 297 52.76 -4.44 28.24
CA ARG A 297 53.56 -3.39 28.91
C ARG A 297 53.76 -3.68 30.41
N ASN A 298 52.79 -4.34 31.06
CA ASN A 298 52.91 -4.76 32.46
C ASN A 298 53.72 -6.07 32.64
N ALA A 299 54.05 -6.76 31.54
CA ALA A 299 54.89 -7.97 31.55
C ALA A 299 56.40 -7.68 31.38
N GLN A 300 56.78 -6.44 31.04
CA GLN A 300 58.18 -5.99 31.09
C GLN A 300 58.58 -5.70 32.55
N LYS A 301 58.94 -6.78 33.26
CA LYS A 301 59.61 -6.76 34.56
C LYS A 301 60.71 -5.70 34.58
N THR A 302 60.53 -4.64 35.36
CA THR A 302 61.67 -3.85 35.84
C THR A 302 62.55 -4.80 36.65
N LYS A 303 63.79 -5.05 36.19
CA LYS A 303 64.80 -5.81 36.95
C LYS A 303 64.98 -5.11 38.30
N VAL A 304 64.42 -5.69 39.36
CA VAL A 304 64.56 -5.15 40.71
C VAL A 304 65.99 -5.45 41.17
N THR A 305 66.81 -4.41 41.30
CA THR A 305 68.19 -4.52 41.80
C THR A 305 68.26 -4.15 43.27
N CYS A 306 69.14 -4.85 44.01
CA CYS A 306 69.33 -4.59 45.43
C CYS A 306 70.22 -3.37 45.65
N TRP A 307 69.69 -2.35 46.34
CA TRP A 307 70.40 -1.11 46.65
C TRP A 307 71.55 -1.26 47.67
N ARG A 308 71.83 -2.48 48.14
CA ARG A 308 72.94 -2.78 49.07
C ARG A 308 74.03 -3.65 48.45
N CYS A 309 73.69 -4.68 47.66
CA CYS A 309 74.69 -5.55 47.04
C CYS A 309 74.75 -5.45 45.50
N GLY A 310 73.87 -4.67 44.88
CA GLY A 310 73.82 -4.50 43.42
C GLY A 310 73.23 -5.68 42.65
N ALA A 311 72.98 -6.85 43.28
CA ALA A 311 72.47 -8.02 42.58
C ALA A 311 70.99 -7.88 42.17
N GLU A 312 70.64 -8.46 41.02
CA GLU A 312 69.26 -8.46 40.48
C GLU A 312 68.41 -9.55 41.16
N GLY A 313 67.09 -9.32 41.28
CA GLY A 313 66.11 -10.31 41.74
C GLY A 313 65.57 -10.12 43.16
N HIS A 314 66.07 -9.16 43.94
CA HIS A 314 65.56 -8.86 45.29
C HIS A 314 65.78 -7.37 45.68
N VAL A 315 64.99 -6.88 46.64
CA VAL A 315 65.16 -5.54 47.23
C VAL A 315 66.01 -5.58 48.51
N GLN A 316 66.57 -4.43 48.92
CA GLN A 316 67.46 -4.29 50.09
C GLN A 316 66.96 -4.97 51.39
N ARG A 317 65.65 -5.03 51.60
CA ARG A 317 65.05 -5.67 52.77
C ARG A 317 65.28 -7.18 52.84
N ASN A 318 65.40 -7.85 51.69
CA ASN A 318 65.50 -9.30 51.55
C ASN A 318 66.91 -9.76 51.10
N CYS A 319 67.91 -8.91 51.31
CA CYS A 319 69.29 -9.21 50.92
C CYS A 319 69.95 -10.18 51.93
N GLN A 320 70.44 -11.33 51.45
CA GLN A 320 71.10 -12.35 52.28
C GLN A 320 72.36 -11.83 52.99
N ALA A 321 73.11 -10.89 52.41
CA ALA A 321 74.25 -10.23 53.07
C ALA A 321 73.86 -9.48 54.37
N ARG A 322 72.55 -9.24 54.58
CA ARG A 322 71.98 -8.65 55.80
C ARG A 322 71.71 -9.69 56.89
N GLN A 323 71.55 -10.96 56.52
CA GLN A 323 71.35 -12.08 57.44
C GLN A 323 72.70 -12.59 57.98
N ASP A 324 73.76 -12.56 57.18
CA ASP A 324 75.10 -13.00 57.61
C ASP A 324 75.73 -12.08 58.68
N GLN A 325 75.37 -10.78 58.69
CA GLN A 325 75.79 -9.85 59.74
C GLN A 325 75.02 -10.02 61.08
N ARG A 326 73.87 -10.70 61.06
CA ARG A 326 73.10 -11.03 62.28
C ARG A 326 73.46 -12.40 62.87
N ALA A 327 74.12 -13.26 62.10
CA ALA A 327 74.56 -14.59 62.53
C ALA A 327 75.92 -14.61 63.26
N GLY A 328 76.58 -13.46 63.40
CA GLY A 328 77.93 -13.33 64.00
C GLY A 328 78.01 -12.97 65.49
N ASN A 329 76.89 -12.94 66.23
CA ASN A 329 76.93 -12.66 67.68
C ASN A 329 76.20 -13.76 68.47
N ALA A 330 76.87 -14.90 68.66
CA ALA A 330 76.48 -15.91 69.63
C ALA A 330 77.05 -15.58 71.02
N PRO A 331 76.28 -15.67 72.12
CA PRO A 331 76.81 -15.47 73.47
C PRO A 331 77.70 -16.64 73.91
N ARG A 332 78.88 -16.30 74.42
CA ARG A 332 79.87 -17.17 75.07
C ARG A 332 79.26 -17.90 76.28
N THR A 333 79.26 -19.23 76.27
CA THR A 333 78.90 -20.07 77.42
C THR A 333 79.85 -19.81 78.59
N LYS A 334 79.31 -19.56 79.79
CA LYS A 334 80.06 -19.64 81.04
C LYS A 334 79.93 -21.07 81.58
N ALA A 335 81.02 -21.82 81.53
CA ALA A 335 81.28 -22.86 82.50
C ALA A 335 81.78 -22.19 83.79
N GLN A 336 81.23 -22.58 84.94
CA GLN A 336 82.03 -23.00 86.09
C GLN A 336 81.13 -23.71 87.11
N GLU A 337 81.54 -24.94 87.40
CA GLU A 337 81.05 -25.82 88.45
C GLU A 337 81.13 -25.14 89.81
N ASN A 338 80.02 -25.14 90.55
CA ASN A 338 79.87 -25.83 91.83
C ASN A 338 78.44 -25.70 92.33
#